data_AF-A0A495ZRU0-F1
#
_entry.id   AF-A0A495ZRU0-F1
#
_cell.length_a   1.000
_cell.length_b   1.000
_cell.length_c   1.000
_cell.angle_alpha   90.00
_cell.angle_beta   90.00
_cell.angle_gamma   90.00
#
_symmetry.space_group_name_H-M   'P 1'
#
loop_
_entity.id
_entity.type
_entity.pdbx_description
1 polymer ?
#
loop_
_entity_poly.entity_id
_entity_poly.type
_entity_poly.pdbx_seq_one_letter_code
_entity_poly.pdbx_strand_id
1 'polypeptide(L)' 'MKASELLAKAKSGEAIPCSGCEGKIPAADILSFVFKLGKLAPRMENANVGDITCVQCQEADPDIKITPRGPDVKFVRGD' A
#
# COMPACT_ATOMS: atom_id res chain seq x y z
N MET A 1 9.03 5.06 4.85
CA MET A 1 9.82 3.87 4.44
C MET A 1 10.01 3.87 2.93
N LYS A 2 11.01 3.18 2.39
CA LYS A 2 11.16 3.00 0.94
C LYS A 2 10.18 1.95 0.42
N ALA A 3 9.82 2.05 -0.86
CA ALA A 3 8.93 1.08 -1.51
C ALA A 3 9.55 -0.33 -1.58
N SER A 4 10.88 -0.41 -1.66
CA SER A 4 11.65 -1.66 -1.49
C SER A 4 11.46 -2.31 -0.13
N GLU A 5 11.46 -1.52 0.94
CA GLU A 5 11.20 -2.01 2.30
C GLU A 5 9.76 -2.50 2.47
N LEU A 6 8.79 -1.76 1.93
CA LEU A 6 7.38 -2.18 1.95
C LEU A 6 7.21 -3.52 1.21
N LEU A 7 7.85 -3.68 0.04
CA LEU A 7 7.81 -4.93 -0.71
C LEU A 7 8.45 -6.09 0.09
N ALA A 8 9.58 -5.83 0.75
CA ALA A 8 10.26 -6.85 1.56
C ALA A 8 9.38 -7.32 2.74
N LYS A 9 8.72 -6.39 3.44
CA LYS A 9 7.75 -6.69 4.50
C LYS A 9 6.54 -7.47 4.00
N ALA A 10 5.96 -7.06 2.88
CA ALA A 10 4.85 -7.78 2.29
C ALA A 10 5.28 -9.21 1.87
N LYS A 11 6.52 -9.38 1.37
CA LYS A 11 7.07 -10.71 1.05
C LYS A 11 7.36 -11.57 2.27
N SER A 12 7.68 -10.99 3.42
CA SER A 12 7.84 -11.74 4.68
C SER A 12 6.50 -12.10 5.33
N GLY A 13 5.37 -11.71 4.72
CA GLY A 13 4.04 -11.97 5.26
C GLY A 13 3.61 -11.00 6.36
N GLU A 14 4.36 -9.91 6.58
CA GLU A 14 4.03 -8.90 7.57
C GLU A 14 2.80 -8.11 7.13
N ALA A 15 1.78 -8.06 7.98
CA ALA A 15 0.61 -7.22 7.76
C ALA A 15 0.97 -5.74 7.93
N ILE A 16 0.56 -4.92 6.98
CA ILE A 16 0.95 -3.51 6.90
C ILE A 16 -0.08 -2.65 7.63
N PRO A 17 0.31 -1.75 8.54
CA PRO A 17 -0.63 -0.89 9.25
C PRO A 17 -1.34 0.08 8.30
N CYS A 18 -2.63 0.32 8.57
CA CYS A 18 -3.39 1.39 7.91
C CYS A 18 -3.07 2.74 8.56
N SER A 19 -2.94 3.80 7.77
CA SER A 19 -2.79 5.17 8.27
C SER A 19 -4.10 5.74 8.84
N GLY A 20 -5.25 5.26 8.35
CA GLY A 20 -6.58 5.81 8.70
C GLY A 20 -7.31 5.11 9.84
N CYS A 21 -6.84 3.95 10.30
CA CYS A 21 -7.44 3.20 11.40
C CYS A 21 -6.41 2.30 12.10
N GLU A 22 -6.78 1.69 13.22
CA GLU A 22 -5.93 0.69 13.92
C GLU A 22 -5.88 -0.67 13.20
N GLY A 23 -6.53 -0.79 12.04
CA GLY A 23 -6.55 -1.98 11.21
C GLY A 23 -5.20 -2.26 10.54
N LYS A 24 -5.04 -3.51 10.10
CA LYS A 24 -3.88 -3.95 9.31
C LYS A 24 -4.34 -4.51 7.98
N ILE A 25 -3.57 -4.24 6.94
CA ILE A 25 -3.79 -4.74 5.59
C ILE A 25 -2.98 -6.02 5.42
N PRO A 26 -3.61 -7.13 5.01
CA PRO A 26 -2.92 -8.37 4.73
C PRO A 26 -1.80 -8.20 3.71
N ALA A 27 -0.67 -8.85 3.93
CA ALA A 27 0.46 -8.85 3.00
C ALA A 27 0.06 -9.30 1.58
N ALA A 28 -0.86 -10.27 1.48
CA ALA A 28 -1.39 -10.75 0.21
C ALA A 28 -2.12 -9.65 -0.60
N ASP A 29 -2.84 -8.76 0.08
CA ASP A 29 -3.55 -7.66 -0.57
C ASP A 29 -2.55 -6.62 -1.10
N ILE A 30 -1.49 -6.32 -0.34
CA ILE A 30 -0.41 -5.44 -0.78
C ILE A 30 0.31 -6.03 -1.99
N LEU A 31 0.65 -7.33 -1.96
CA LEU A 31 1.34 -7.99 -3.08
C LEU A 31 0.47 -8.11 -4.34
N SER A 32 -0.84 -8.32 -4.20
CA SER A 32 -1.74 -8.51 -5.35
C SER A 32 -2.14 -7.18 -5.98
N PHE A 33 -2.38 -6.13 -5.19
CA PHE A 33 -2.88 -4.85 -5.68
C PHE A 33 -1.79 -3.80 -5.90
N VAL A 34 -0.86 -3.67 -4.96
CA VAL A 34 0.14 -2.59 -4.97
C VAL A 34 1.36 -3.01 -5.79
N PHE A 35 1.87 -4.22 -5.57
CA PHE A 35 3.03 -4.75 -6.27
C PHE A 35 2.62 -5.86 -7.24
N LYS A 36 1.79 -5.54 -8.25
CA LYS A 36 1.36 -6.55 -9.25
C LYS A 36 2.51 -7.48 -9.66
N LEU A 37 2.31 -8.79 -9.49
CA LEU A 37 3.32 -9.86 -9.71
C LEU A 37 4.47 -9.92 -8.68
N GLY A 38 4.31 -9.32 -7.49
CA GLY A 38 5.32 -9.29 -6.43
C GLY A 38 6.57 -8.47 -6.78
N LYS A 39 6.46 -7.52 -7.70
CA LYS A 39 7.57 -6.72 -8.22
C LYS A 39 7.30 -5.23 -8.06
N LEU A 40 8.37 -4.48 -7.81
CA LEU A 40 8.38 -3.03 -7.92
C LEU A 40 8.37 -2.64 -9.39
N ALA A 41 7.60 -1.62 -9.74
CA ALA A 41 7.71 -1.03 -11.06
C ALA A 41 9.10 -0.40 -11.25
N PRO A 42 9.67 -0.43 -12.46
CA PRO A 42 10.94 0.23 -12.75
C PRO A 42 10.84 1.71 -12.32
N ARG A 43 11.85 2.21 -11.59
CA ARG A 43 11.94 3.56 -10.97
C ARG A 43 11.28 3.74 -9.60
N MET A 44 10.63 2.72 -9.04
CA MET A 44 10.02 2.79 -7.71
C MET A 44 10.96 2.38 -6.57
N GLU A 45 12.14 1.84 -6.86
CA GLU A 45 13.07 1.33 -5.82
C GLU A 45 13.48 2.40 -4.81
N ASN A 46 13.64 3.64 -5.26
CA ASN A 46 13.99 4.78 -4.40
C ASN A 46 12.78 5.59 -3.94
N ALA A 47 11.56 5.24 -4.40
CA ALA A 47 10.35 5.95 -4.01
C ALA A 47 10.10 5.78 -2.51
N ASN A 48 9.70 6.86 -1.86
CA ASN A 48 9.24 6.80 -0.49
C ASN A 48 7.75 6.40 -0.49
N VAL A 49 7.37 5.57 0.45
CA VAL A 49 5.98 5.23 0.76
C VAL A 49 5.48 6.24 1.78
N GLY A 50 4.42 6.95 1.41
CA GLY A 50 3.62 7.80 2.29
C GLY A 50 2.50 7.01 2.94
N ASP A 51 1.29 7.58 2.96
CA ASP A 51 0.14 6.95 3.60
C ASP A 51 -0.30 5.67 2.90
N ILE A 52 -0.73 4.70 3.72
CA ILE A 52 -1.24 3.41 3.29
C ILE A 52 -2.65 3.26 3.86
N THR A 53 -3.65 3.18 3.01
CA THR A 53 -5.07 3.21 3.44
C THR A 53 -5.77 1.92 3.05
N CYS A 54 -6.38 1.24 4.01
CA CYS A 54 -7.14 0.02 3.76
C CYS A 54 -8.43 0.32 2.98
N VAL A 55 -9.03 -0.70 2.37
CA VAL A 55 -10.28 -0.58 1.59
C VAL A 55 -11.40 0.02 2.44
N GLN A 56 -11.56 -0.41 3.69
CA GLN A 56 -12.62 0.07 4.57
C GLN A 56 -12.49 1.58 4.86
N CYS A 57 -11.28 2.07 5.10
CA CYS A 57 -11.04 3.50 5.29
C CYS A 57 -11.30 4.29 4.01
N GLN A 58 -11.01 3.70 2.83
CA GLN A 58 -11.34 4.34 1.55
C GLN A 58 -12.86 4.38 1.30
N GLU A 59 -13.60 3.33 1.67
CA GLU A 59 -15.07 3.30 1.53
C GLU A 59 -15.77 4.26 2.50
N ALA A 60 -15.18 4.50 3.66
CA ALA A 60 -15.68 5.46 4.65
C ALA A 60 -15.38 6.91 4.28
N ASP A 61 -14.50 7.16 3.31
CA ASP A 61 -14.14 8.49 2.86
C ASP A 61 -15.23 9.07 1.93
N PRO A 62 -15.93 10.15 2.33
CA PRO A 62 -17.01 10.72 1.53
C PRO A 62 -16.54 11.34 0.21
N ASP A 63 -15.24 11.63 0.06
CA ASP A 63 -14.67 12.20 -1.16
C ASP A 63 -14.35 11.11 -2.20
N ILE A 64 -14.25 9.84 -1.77
CA ILE A 64 -14.01 8.70 -2.67
C ILE A 64 -15.34 8.22 -3.25
N LYS A 65 -15.61 8.60 -4.51
CA LYS A 65 -16.85 8.27 -5.23
C LYS A 65 -16.78 6.96 -6.04
N ILE A 66 -15.68 6.22 -5.92
CA ILE A 66 -15.45 4.97 -6.65
C ILE A 66 -15.28 3.82 -5.67
N THR A 67 -15.79 2.64 -6.00
CA THR A 67 -15.58 1.44 -5.17
C THR A 67 -14.10 1.05 -5.20
N PRO A 68 -13.41 1.04 -4.04
CA PRO A 68 -12.01 0.65 -3.98
C PRO A 68 -11.85 -0.82 -4.37
N ARG A 69 -10.78 -1.12 -5.11
CA ARG A 69 -10.48 -2.51 -5.51
C ARG A 69 -9.46 -3.17 -4.61
N GLY A 70 -8.73 -2.40 -3.81
CA GLY A 70 -7.66 -2.86 -2.93
C GLY A 70 -7.11 -1.70 -2.09
N PRO A 71 -6.08 -1.95 -1.26
CA PRO A 71 -5.44 -0.92 -0.47
C PRO A 71 -4.81 0.16 -1.36
N ASP A 72 -4.90 1.41 -0.91
CA ASP A 72 -4.28 2.56 -1.55
C ASP A 72 -2.92 2.82 -0.90
N VAL A 73 -1.89 3.04 -1.72
CA VAL A 73 -0.54 3.30 -1.26
C VAL A 73 -0.02 4.52 -1.98
N LYS A 74 0.20 5.59 -1.22
CA LYS A 74 0.76 6.83 -1.76
C LYS A 74 2.26 6.67 -1.92
N PHE A 75 2.73 6.76 -3.15
CA PHE A 75 4.17 6.82 -3.44
C PHE A 75 4.57 8.26 -3.70
N VAL A 76 5.60 8.71 -3.00
CA VAL A 76 6.20 10.03 -3.23
C VAL A 76 7.61 9.84 -3.80
N ARG A 77 8.00 10.77 -4.68
CA ARG A 77 9.34 10.75 -5.27
C ARG A 77 10.36 10.81 -4.13
N GLY A 78 11.27 9.85 -4.08
CA GLY A 78 12.38 9.90 -3.14
C GLY A 78 13.42 10.91 -3.62
N ASP A 79 14.09 11.55 -2.66
CA ASP A 79 15.37 12.22 -2.88
C ASP A 79 16.44 11.22 -3.32
#